data_AF-A0A9D3Y5R3-F1
#
_entry.id   AF-A0A9D3Y5R3-F1
#
_cell.length_a   1.000
_cell.length_b   1.000
_cell.length_c   1.000
_cell.angle_alpha   90.00
_cell.angle_beta   90.00
_cell.angle_gamma   90.00
#
_symmetry.space_group_name_H-M   'P 1'
#
loop_
_entity.id
_entity.type
_entity.pdbx_description
1 polymer ?
#
loop_
_entity_poly.entity_id
_entity_poly.type
_entity_poly.pdbx_seq_one_letter_code
_entity_poly.pdbx_strand_id
1 'polypeptide(L)'
;MQSPTIDVNQDCKYVYLDLGSNKGVQIRKLYEPWLYPGAAIIPFFDTLFGKITQYSRRGDVCSFGFEANPRHMGRLKHIERSYRRKGLNVTFYNNAVSNRTGDIVTIYSDTNFDIDWGAGILDTAIDNKNNITEYKVLTIDIVHFIRNRIVPLKPKAVFMKMDIEGSEYIVLPQMLQTSTLCKDIVTSFVIEMHEWAKKPMGSTLTFDDVRNMLGKQGCVPSEMVYVDDESYLHDVNVDPSW
;
A
#
# COMPACT_ATOMS: atom_id res chain seq x y z
N MET A 1 11.41 9.52 22.68
CA MET A 1 10.07 9.01 23.02
C MET A 1 10.06 7.54 22.69
N GLN A 2 9.81 6.68 23.68
CA GLN A 2 9.83 5.23 23.53
C GLN A 2 8.65 4.76 22.68
N SER A 3 8.93 3.93 21.67
CA SER A 3 7.92 3.24 20.86
C SER A 3 7.04 2.34 21.74
N PRO A 4 5.72 2.28 21.52
CA PRO A 4 4.92 1.23 22.12
C PRO A 4 5.31 -0.10 21.45
N THR A 5 6.02 -0.93 22.20
CA THR A 5 6.26 -2.33 21.87
C THR A 5 4.95 -3.09 22.01
N ILE A 6 4.26 -3.31 20.89
CA ILE A 6 3.37 -4.46 20.75
C ILE A 6 4.09 -5.43 19.82
N ASP A 7 4.97 -6.22 20.43
CA ASP A 7 5.57 -7.40 19.81
C ASP A 7 4.50 -8.51 19.89
N VAL A 8 3.56 -8.48 18.95
CA VAL A 8 2.83 -9.72 18.65
C VAL A 8 3.88 -10.58 17.96
N ASN A 9 4.19 -11.73 18.52
CA ASN A 9 4.96 -12.79 17.87
C ASN A 9 4.21 -13.18 16.59
N GLN A 10 4.36 -12.41 15.51
CA GLN A 10 3.58 -12.59 14.30
C GLN A 10 4.24 -13.69 13.48
N ASP A 11 3.73 -14.91 13.62
CA ASP A 11 3.97 -15.96 12.62
C ASP A 11 3.17 -15.61 11.36
N CYS A 12 3.69 -14.63 10.59
CA CYS A 12 3.08 -14.17 9.35
C CYS A 12 3.37 -15.19 8.25
N LYS A 13 2.46 -16.15 8.07
CA LYS A 13 2.54 -17.08 6.93
C LYS A 13 2.41 -16.35 5.60
N TYR A 14 1.66 -15.25 5.57
CA TYR A 14 1.43 -14.42 4.40
C TYR A 14 1.50 -12.94 4.75
N VAL A 15 1.86 -12.10 3.77
CA VAL A 15 1.93 -10.65 3.96
C VAL A 15 1.18 -9.91 2.86
N TYR A 16 0.41 -8.90 3.26
CA TYR A 16 -0.18 -7.92 2.35
C TYR A 16 0.37 -6.54 2.64
N LEU A 17 0.89 -5.87 1.61
CA LEU A 17 1.38 -4.49 1.65
C LEU A 17 0.42 -3.61 0.87
N ASP A 18 -0.15 -2.61 1.52
CA ASP A 18 -1.08 -1.64 0.93
C ASP A 18 -0.41 -0.26 0.95
N LEU A 19 0.24 0.10 -0.15
CA LEU A 19 0.95 1.38 -0.28
C LEU A 19 0.00 2.40 -0.89
N GLY A 20 -0.34 3.43 -0.11
CA GLY A 20 -1.45 4.35 -0.37
C GLY A 20 -2.78 3.75 0.05
N SER A 21 -2.91 3.50 1.35
CA SER A 21 -4.11 2.89 1.91
C SER A 21 -5.35 3.78 1.81
N ASN A 22 -5.18 5.10 1.65
CA ASN A 22 -6.26 6.08 1.61
C ASN A 22 -7.21 5.86 2.81
N LYS A 23 -8.49 5.56 2.57
CA LYS A 23 -9.49 5.28 3.62
C LYS A 23 -9.44 3.84 4.21
N GLY A 24 -8.49 3.01 3.78
CA GLY A 24 -8.25 1.64 4.26
C GLY A 24 -9.08 0.57 3.58
N VAL A 25 -9.73 0.90 2.46
CA VAL A 25 -10.71 0.04 1.77
C VAL A 25 -10.08 -1.28 1.32
N GLN A 26 -8.84 -1.27 0.83
CA GLN A 26 -8.18 -2.48 0.33
C GLN A 26 -7.95 -3.52 1.43
N ILE A 27 -7.50 -3.07 2.61
CA ILE A 27 -7.38 -3.95 3.79
C ILE A 27 -8.76 -4.43 4.27
N ARG A 28 -9.81 -3.62 4.13
CA ARG A 28 -11.17 -4.12 4.41
C ARG A 28 -11.65 -5.17 3.40
N LYS A 29 -11.38 -5.00 2.10
CA LYS A 29 -11.66 -6.02 1.06
C LYS A 29 -10.93 -7.34 1.37
N LEU A 30 -9.73 -7.28 1.96
CA LEU A 30 -8.98 -8.45 2.40
C LEU A 30 -9.70 -9.21 3.54
N TYR A 31 -10.26 -8.55 4.53
CA TYR A 31 -10.84 -9.23 5.70
C TYR A 31 -12.37 -9.39 5.66
N GLU A 32 -13.07 -8.57 4.89
CA GLU A 32 -14.53 -8.51 4.78
C GLU A 32 -15.02 -8.53 3.31
N PRO A 33 -14.57 -9.47 2.46
CA PRO A 33 -14.86 -9.45 1.02
C PRO A 33 -16.37 -9.48 0.66
N TRP A 34 -17.25 -9.99 1.54
CA TRP A 34 -18.71 -9.96 1.34
C TRP A 34 -19.30 -8.55 1.35
N LEU A 35 -18.62 -7.57 1.94
CA LEU A 35 -19.04 -6.17 1.89
C LEU A 35 -18.72 -5.51 0.55
N TYR A 36 -17.87 -6.14 -0.28
CA TYR A 36 -17.39 -5.58 -1.55
C TYR A 36 -17.65 -6.53 -2.71
N PRO A 37 -18.92 -6.94 -2.95
CA PRO A 37 -19.23 -7.89 -4.01
C PRO A 37 -18.71 -7.39 -5.37
N GLY A 38 -18.02 -8.28 -6.09
CA GLY A 38 -17.49 -8.00 -7.43
C GLY A 38 -16.20 -7.18 -7.46
N ALA A 39 -15.61 -6.77 -6.33
CA ALA A 39 -14.34 -6.06 -6.36
C ALA A 39 -13.23 -6.96 -6.96
N ALA A 40 -12.56 -6.46 -8.00
CA ALA A 40 -11.66 -7.24 -8.85
C ALA A 40 -10.40 -7.73 -8.12
N ILE A 41 -10.03 -7.14 -6.98
CA ILE A 41 -8.89 -7.57 -6.17
C ILE A 41 -9.18 -8.81 -5.30
N ILE A 42 -10.45 -9.10 -5.00
CA ILE A 42 -10.83 -10.21 -4.10
C ILE A 42 -10.34 -11.57 -4.61
N PRO A 43 -10.50 -11.93 -5.90
CA PRO A 43 -9.97 -13.19 -6.43
C PRO A 43 -8.47 -13.39 -6.20
N PHE A 44 -7.67 -12.31 -6.18
CA PHE A 44 -6.23 -12.38 -5.93
C PHE A 44 -5.94 -12.67 -4.47
N PHE A 45 -6.66 -12.03 -3.55
CA PHE A 45 -6.56 -12.37 -2.13
C PHE A 45 -6.98 -13.82 -1.88
N ASP A 46 -8.05 -14.29 -2.53
CA ASP A 46 -8.51 -15.68 -2.41
C ASP A 46 -7.45 -16.67 -2.91
N THR A 47 -6.79 -16.35 -4.03
CA THR A 47 -5.75 -17.19 -4.64
C THR A 47 -4.50 -17.25 -3.78
N LEU A 48 -4.03 -16.11 -3.24
CA LEU A 48 -2.76 -16.03 -2.51
C LEU A 48 -2.91 -16.43 -1.03
N PHE A 49 -4.01 -16.04 -0.39
CA PHE A 49 -4.18 -16.14 1.05
C PHE A 49 -5.30 -17.10 1.48
N GLY A 50 -5.95 -17.73 0.51
CA GLY A 50 -7.11 -18.58 0.72
C GLY A 50 -8.41 -17.78 0.78
N LYS A 51 -9.47 -18.43 0.31
CA LYS A 51 -10.84 -17.90 0.32
C LYS A 51 -11.40 -17.87 1.74
N ILE A 52 -12.11 -16.80 2.07
CA ILE A 52 -12.83 -16.67 3.34
C ILE A 52 -14.32 -16.44 3.15
N THR A 53 -15.06 -16.65 4.23
CA THR A 53 -16.49 -16.32 4.35
C THR A 53 -16.68 -15.45 5.60
N GLN A 54 -17.90 -15.00 5.87
CA GLN A 54 -18.25 -14.31 7.12
C GLN A 54 -18.05 -15.17 8.39
N TYR A 55 -17.61 -16.42 8.26
CA TYR A 55 -17.33 -17.35 9.36
C TYR A 55 -15.85 -17.78 9.45
N SER A 56 -14.99 -17.37 8.52
CA SER A 56 -13.56 -17.72 8.51
C SER A 56 -12.69 -16.48 8.35
N ARG A 57 -11.45 -16.52 8.86
CA ARG A 57 -10.56 -15.37 8.93
C ARG A 57 -9.23 -15.65 8.25
N ARG A 58 -8.63 -14.61 7.67
CA ARG A 58 -7.23 -14.57 7.23
C ARG A 58 -6.29 -14.30 8.41
N GLY A 59 -6.38 -15.10 9.47
CA GLY A 59 -5.60 -14.92 10.71
C GLY A 59 -4.09 -15.00 10.49
N ASP A 60 -3.67 -15.79 9.50
CA ASP A 60 -2.26 -15.99 9.14
C ASP A 60 -1.69 -14.89 8.22
N VAL A 61 -2.49 -13.86 7.89
CA VAL A 61 -2.07 -12.74 7.04
C VAL A 61 -1.73 -11.53 7.91
N CYS A 62 -0.52 -11.00 7.73
CA CYS A 62 -0.13 -9.70 8.26
C CYS A 62 -0.29 -8.61 7.21
N SER A 63 -1.05 -7.58 7.53
CA SER A 63 -1.34 -6.47 6.63
C SER A 63 -0.71 -5.18 7.13
N PHE A 64 0.09 -4.55 6.28
CA PHE A 64 0.74 -3.28 6.55
C PHE A 64 0.26 -2.25 5.53
N GLY A 65 -0.46 -1.24 6.02
CA GLY A 65 -0.93 -0.11 5.23
C GLY A 65 -0.08 1.14 5.45
N PHE A 66 0.14 1.90 4.39
CA PHE A 66 0.91 3.15 4.43
C PHE A 66 0.07 4.27 3.82
N GLU A 67 -0.17 5.32 4.60
CA GLU A 67 -0.96 6.46 4.16
C GLU A 67 -0.29 7.77 4.56
N ALA A 68 -0.03 8.62 3.58
CA ALA A 68 0.64 9.90 3.81
C ALA A 68 -0.33 10.90 4.46
N ASN A 69 -1.58 10.99 4.01
CA ASN A 69 -2.53 11.98 4.46
C ASN A 69 -2.98 11.74 5.92
N PRO A 70 -2.62 12.64 6.86
CA PRO A 70 -2.98 12.48 8.27
C PRO A 70 -4.50 12.54 8.52
N ARG A 71 -5.30 13.09 7.60
CA ARG A 71 -6.77 13.12 7.73
C ARG A 71 -7.37 11.72 7.81
N HIS A 72 -6.78 10.75 7.10
CA HIS A 72 -7.26 9.37 7.11
C HIS A 72 -6.89 8.61 8.37
N MET A 73 -5.87 9.06 9.11
CA MET A 73 -5.32 8.30 10.22
C MET A 73 -6.30 8.05 11.35
N GLY A 74 -7.26 8.96 11.58
CA GLY A 74 -8.34 8.72 12.54
C GLY A 74 -9.15 7.47 12.19
N ARG A 75 -9.56 7.35 10.93
CA ARG A 75 -10.27 6.19 10.38
C ARG A 75 -9.38 4.94 10.33
N LEU A 76 -8.17 5.05 9.79
CA LEU A 76 -7.24 3.93 9.67
C LEU A 76 -6.91 3.31 11.03
N LYS A 77 -6.70 4.13 12.07
CA LYS A 77 -6.50 3.64 13.44
C LYS A 77 -7.77 3.06 14.05
N HIS A 78 -8.96 3.50 13.64
CA HIS A 78 -10.20 2.81 14.01
C HIS A 78 -10.23 1.40 13.41
N ILE A 79 -10.00 1.26 12.10
CA ILE A 79 -9.94 -0.04 11.40
C ILE A 79 -8.90 -0.95 12.05
N GLU A 80 -7.69 -0.44 12.28
CA GLU A 80 -6.60 -1.17 12.94
C GLU A 80 -7.05 -1.77 14.29
N ARG A 81 -7.66 -0.94 15.15
CA ARG A 81 -8.12 -1.37 16.47
C ARG A 81 -9.25 -2.39 16.38
N SER A 82 -10.18 -2.24 15.44
CA SER A 82 -11.30 -3.18 15.27
C SER A 82 -10.79 -4.56 14.89
N TYR A 83 -9.92 -4.66 13.87
CA TYR A 83 -9.36 -5.95 13.44
C TYR A 83 -8.40 -6.56 14.47
N ARG A 84 -7.55 -5.76 15.13
CA ARG A 84 -6.63 -6.27 16.16
C ARG A 84 -7.34 -6.85 17.37
N ARG A 85 -8.49 -6.31 17.78
CA ARG A 85 -9.33 -6.89 18.87
C ARG A 85 -9.82 -8.29 18.57
N LYS A 86 -9.66 -8.76 17.34
CA LYS A 86 -10.17 -10.04 16.83
C LYS A 86 -9.04 -10.97 16.41
N GLY A 87 -7.81 -10.62 16.81
CA GLY A 87 -6.62 -11.41 16.53
C GLY A 87 -6.11 -11.28 15.09
N LEU A 88 -6.57 -10.28 14.33
CA LEU A 88 -6.02 -9.99 13.00
C LEU A 88 -4.79 -9.06 13.10
N ASN A 89 -3.80 -9.32 12.25
CA ASN A 89 -2.52 -8.61 12.26
C ASN A 89 -2.55 -7.44 11.27
N VAL A 90 -3.08 -6.29 11.69
CA VAL A 90 -3.18 -5.08 10.85
C VAL A 90 -2.41 -3.94 11.48
N THR A 91 -1.64 -3.21 10.69
CA THR A 91 -0.94 -1.98 11.13
C THR A 91 -0.95 -0.93 10.03
N PHE A 92 -1.36 0.29 10.37
CA PHE A 92 -1.23 1.45 9.47
C PHE A 92 -0.12 2.40 9.92
N TYR A 93 0.70 2.86 8.99
CA TYR A 93 1.75 3.85 9.17
C TYR A 93 1.35 5.17 8.53
N ASN A 94 1.53 6.29 9.25
CA ASN A 94 1.33 7.62 8.69
C ASN A 94 2.64 8.13 8.07
N ASN A 95 2.99 7.58 6.92
CA ASN A 95 4.24 7.87 6.24
C ASN A 95 4.02 7.94 4.73
N ALA A 96 4.69 8.88 4.08
CA ALA A 96 4.79 8.89 2.63
C ALA A 96 5.79 7.82 2.18
N VAL A 97 5.38 6.92 1.31
CA VAL A 97 6.25 5.85 0.79
C VAL A 97 7.27 6.46 -0.18
N SER A 98 8.55 6.17 0.05
CA SER A 98 9.67 6.79 -0.65
C SER A 98 10.86 5.84 -0.77
N ASN A 99 12.01 6.37 -1.22
CA ASN A 99 13.30 5.69 -1.26
C ASN A 99 14.24 6.06 -0.09
N ARG A 100 13.75 6.84 0.88
CA ARG A 100 14.48 7.26 2.08
C ARG A 100 13.54 7.30 3.28
N THR A 101 14.06 6.96 4.46
CA THR A 101 13.33 7.05 5.72
C THR A 101 13.72 8.32 6.47
N GLY A 102 12.73 9.03 6.99
CA GLY A 102 12.93 10.14 7.91
C GLY A 102 13.05 11.53 7.26
N ASP A 103 12.97 11.63 5.94
CA ASP A 103 12.85 12.93 5.28
C ASP A 103 11.46 13.51 5.59
N ILE A 104 11.39 14.83 5.75
CA ILE A 104 10.12 15.54 5.87
C ILE A 104 9.75 16.04 4.49
N VAL A 105 8.62 15.59 3.97
CA VAL A 105 8.05 16.01 2.68
C VAL A 105 6.72 16.72 2.91
N THR A 106 6.39 17.65 2.02
CA THR A 106 5.07 18.27 1.98
C THR A 106 4.20 17.48 1.02
N ILE A 107 3.04 17.03 1.49
CA ILE A 107 1.97 16.51 0.64
C ILE A 107 0.83 17.53 0.56
N TYR A 108 0.05 17.43 -0.50
CA TYR A 108 -1.07 18.32 -0.80
C TYR A 108 -2.36 17.51 -0.81
N SER A 109 -3.40 17.99 -0.11
CA SER A 109 -4.73 17.34 -0.09
C SER A 109 -5.80 18.39 -0.33
N ASP A 110 -6.74 18.10 -1.22
CA ASP A 110 -7.90 18.96 -1.46
C ASP A 110 -8.83 18.95 -0.23
N THR A 111 -9.23 20.13 0.22
CA THR A 111 -10.13 20.32 1.35
C THR A 111 -11.57 19.94 1.06
N ASN A 112 -12.01 20.02 -0.19
CA ASN A 112 -13.42 19.91 -0.59
C ASN A 112 -13.82 18.57 -1.17
N PHE A 113 -12.85 17.79 -1.67
CA PHE A 113 -13.13 16.45 -2.15
C PHE A 113 -12.58 15.45 -1.14
N ASP A 114 -13.43 14.51 -0.75
CA ASP A 114 -13.09 13.30 -0.02
C ASP A 114 -12.24 12.32 -0.88
N ILE A 115 -11.46 12.90 -1.82
CA ILE A 115 -10.78 12.33 -2.99
C ILE A 115 -9.42 13.03 -3.06
N ASP A 116 -8.38 12.32 -2.61
CA ASP A 116 -7.05 12.85 -2.35
C ASP A 116 -6.11 12.79 -3.55
N TRP A 117 -6.55 13.32 -4.69
CA TRP A 117 -5.65 13.54 -5.82
C TRP A 117 -4.47 14.40 -5.35
N GLY A 118 -3.26 13.83 -5.28
CA GLY A 118 -2.04 14.59 -4.99
C GLY A 118 -1.40 14.43 -3.62
N ALA A 119 -1.72 13.39 -2.84
CA ALA A 119 -0.95 13.01 -1.65
C ALA A 119 0.45 12.42 -1.97
N GLY A 120 1.01 12.76 -3.14
CA GLY A 120 2.32 12.35 -3.62
C GLY A 120 3.44 13.24 -3.14
N ILE A 121 4.66 12.71 -3.19
CA ILE A 121 5.90 13.43 -2.87
C ILE A 121 6.31 14.38 -4.02
N LEU A 122 5.82 14.14 -5.24
CA LEU A 122 6.20 14.87 -6.43
C LEU A 122 5.22 16.02 -6.71
N ASP A 123 5.75 17.14 -7.19
CA ASP A 123 5.03 18.38 -7.52
C ASP A 123 3.82 18.07 -8.41
N THR A 124 2.63 18.08 -7.80
CA THR A 124 1.35 17.82 -8.47
C THR A 124 0.97 19.05 -9.29
N ALA A 125 0.65 18.86 -10.58
CA ALA A 125 -0.01 19.90 -11.38
C ALA A 125 -1.48 20.01 -10.92
N ILE A 126 -1.73 20.56 -9.72
CA ILE A 126 -3.10 20.82 -9.25
C ILE A 126 -3.52 22.18 -9.84
N ASP A 127 -4.50 22.13 -10.74
CA ASP A 127 -4.99 23.30 -11.49
C ASP A 127 -5.64 24.38 -10.61
N ASN A 128 -6.04 24.05 -9.37
CA ASN A 128 -6.68 25.01 -8.45
C ASN A 128 -6.08 24.99 -7.04
N LYS A 129 -5.11 25.88 -6.80
CA LYS A 129 -4.41 26.02 -5.51
C LYS A 129 -5.25 26.62 -4.37
N ASN A 130 -6.49 27.05 -4.63
CA ASN A 130 -7.28 27.81 -3.66
C ASN A 130 -7.89 26.96 -2.53
N ASN A 131 -7.90 25.63 -2.65
CA ASN A 131 -8.53 24.70 -1.69
C ASN A 131 -7.61 23.56 -1.24
N ILE A 132 -6.29 23.77 -1.25
CA ILE A 132 -5.31 22.76 -0.89
C ILE A 132 -4.85 22.96 0.57
N THR A 133 -4.85 21.90 1.36
CA THR A 133 -4.13 21.87 2.65
C THR A 133 -2.81 21.15 2.49
N GLU A 134 -1.75 21.78 3.01
CA GLU A 134 -0.42 21.20 3.08
C GLU A 134 -0.23 20.42 4.38
N TYR A 135 0.32 19.22 4.28
CA TYR A 135 0.75 18.44 5.44
C TYR A 135 2.22 18.08 5.32
N LYS A 136 2.95 18.23 6.43
CA LYS A 136 4.34 17.77 6.55
C LYS A 136 4.35 16.38 7.15
N VAL A 137 4.91 15.43 6.40
CA VAL A 137 4.88 14.01 6.77
C VAL A 137 6.27 13.40 6.63
N LEU A 138 6.56 12.39 7.45
CA LEU A 138 7.81 11.66 7.37
C LEU A 138 7.75 10.61 6.27
N THR A 139 8.83 10.47 5.53
CA THR A 139 8.96 9.40 4.53
C THR A 139 9.38 8.07 5.16
N ILE A 140 9.06 6.98 4.46
CA ILE A 140 9.56 5.63 4.75
C ILE A 140 10.16 5.00 3.49
N ASP A 141 11.37 4.45 3.61
CA ASP A 141 11.98 3.61 2.57
C ASP A 141 11.31 2.24 2.57
N ILE A 142 10.46 1.98 1.58
CA ILE A 142 9.71 0.73 1.51
C ILE A 142 10.60 -0.47 1.16
N VAL A 143 11.68 -0.27 0.39
CA VAL A 143 12.66 -1.32 0.11
C VAL A 143 13.36 -1.73 1.40
N HIS A 144 13.76 -0.75 2.21
CA HIS A 144 14.35 -1.01 3.52
C HIS A 144 13.35 -1.68 4.46
N PHE A 145 12.09 -1.25 4.49
CA PHE A 145 11.05 -1.88 5.29
C PHE A 145 10.85 -3.35 4.90
N ILE A 146 10.67 -3.65 3.60
CA ILE A 146 10.49 -5.03 3.12
C ILE A 146 11.68 -5.90 3.53
N ARG A 147 12.91 -5.44 3.32
CA ARG A 147 14.11 -6.21 3.63
C ARG A 147 14.32 -6.49 5.10
N ASN A 148 14.03 -5.51 5.96
CA ASN A 148 14.34 -5.62 7.38
C ASN A 148 13.15 -6.09 8.23
N ARG A 149 11.93 -6.01 7.70
CA ARG A 149 10.71 -6.40 8.42
C ARG A 149 9.98 -7.57 7.80
N ILE A 150 9.96 -7.70 6.46
CA ILE A 150 9.15 -8.72 5.78
C ILE A 150 9.97 -9.95 5.43
N VAL A 151 11.15 -9.80 4.82
CA VAL A 151 12.03 -10.92 4.45
C VAL A 151 12.38 -11.83 5.65
N PRO A 152 12.68 -11.30 6.86
CA PRO A 152 12.97 -12.16 8.02
C PRO A 152 11.80 -13.05 8.46
N LEU A 153 10.56 -12.67 8.14
CA LEU A 153 9.36 -13.46 8.44
C LEU A 153 9.25 -14.72 7.57
N LYS A 154 9.98 -14.77 6.44
CA LYS A 154 9.93 -15.86 5.45
C LYS A 154 8.48 -16.25 5.06
N PRO A 155 7.64 -15.29 4.66
CA PRO A 155 6.26 -15.57 4.31
C PRO A 155 6.20 -16.46 3.06
N LYS A 156 5.15 -17.27 2.95
CA LYS A 156 4.89 -18.10 1.77
C LYS A 156 4.50 -17.27 0.55
N ALA A 157 3.85 -16.13 0.77
CA ALA A 157 3.54 -15.18 -0.28
C ALA A 157 3.47 -13.75 0.28
N VAL A 158 3.91 -12.81 -0.54
CA VAL A 158 3.78 -11.36 -0.31
C VAL A 158 3.01 -10.77 -1.49
N PHE A 159 1.88 -10.11 -1.22
CA PHE A 159 1.14 -9.35 -2.20
C PHE A 159 1.25 -7.86 -1.89
N MET A 160 1.49 -7.03 -2.91
CA MET A 160 1.66 -5.59 -2.75
C MET A 160 0.74 -4.82 -3.69
N LYS A 161 -0.06 -3.89 -3.16
CA LYS A 161 -0.73 -2.83 -3.94
C LYS A 161 0.09 -1.55 -3.81
N MET A 162 0.35 -0.87 -4.92
CA MET A 162 1.07 0.40 -4.94
C MET A 162 0.31 1.45 -5.74
N ASP A 163 -0.15 2.46 -5.04
CA ASP A 163 -0.80 3.64 -5.58
C ASP A 163 -0.44 4.75 -4.58
N ILE A 164 0.64 5.45 -4.86
CA ILE A 164 1.34 6.39 -3.98
C ILE A 164 1.53 7.74 -4.66
N GLU A 165 0.58 8.08 -5.53
CA GLU A 165 0.32 9.42 -6.07
C GLU A 165 1.56 10.05 -6.73
N GLY A 166 2.36 9.26 -7.46
CA GLY A 166 3.56 9.70 -8.17
C GLY A 166 4.87 9.21 -7.55
N SER A 167 4.85 8.78 -6.29
CA SER A 167 6.06 8.25 -5.64
C SER A 167 6.53 6.91 -6.24
N GLU A 168 5.74 6.30 -7.13
CA GLU A 168 6.12 5.12 -7.92
C GLU A 168 7.40 5.39 -8.72
N TYR A 169 7.56 6.61 -9.23
CA TYR A 169 8.71 7.00 -10.05
C TYR A 169 10.05 7.03 -9.30
N ILE A 170 10.03 7.08 -7.96
CA ILE A 170 11.23 7.00 -7.13
C ILE A 170 11.38 5.63 -6.46
N VAL A 171 10.27 4.96 -6.16
CA VAL A 171 10.23 3.66 -5.48
C VAL A 171 10.50 2.51 -6.44
N LEU A 172 9.79 2.43 -7.58
CA LEU A 172 9.91 1.30 -8.51
C LEU A 172 11.34 1.14 -9.06
N PRO A 173 12.07 2.19 -9.46
CA PRO A 173 13.45 2.05 -9.87
C PRO A 173 14.34 1.46 -8.77
N GLN A 174 14.18 1.91 -7.52
CA GLN A 174 14.93 1.38 -6.39
C GLN A 174 14.57 -0.09 -6.15
N MET A 175 13.29 -0.46 -6.19
CA MET A 175 12.84 -1.85 -6.03
C MET A 175 13.41 -2.76 -7.13
N LEU A 176 13.45 -2.29 -8.38
CA LEU A 176 14.04 -3.01 -9.51
C LEU A 176 15.56 -3.17 -9.39
N GLN A 177 16.28 -2.08 -9.09
CA GLN A 177 17.73 -2.06 -8.89
C GLN A 177 18.18 -2.96 -7.73
N THR A 178 17.33 -3.08 -6.72
CA THR A 178 17.61 -3.88 -5.52
C THR A 178 17.04 -5.30 -5.59
N SER A 179 16.46 -5.72 -6.72
CA SER A 179 15.84 -7.04 -6.85
C SER A 179 14.72 -7.29 -5.82
N THR A 180 14.09 -6.24 -5.30
CA THR A 180 12.96 -6.37 -4.35
C THR A 180 11.71 -6.93 -5.03
N LEU A 181 11.58 -6.76 -6.36
CA LEU A 181 10.54 -7.37 -7.19
C LEU A 181 10.92 -8.76 -7.75
N CYS A 182 11.77 -9.49 -7.03
CA CYS A 182 11.89 -10.94 -7.23
C CYS A 182 10.73 -11.66 -6.53
N LYS A 183 10.24 -12.73 -7.15
CA LYS A 183 9.05 -13.50 -6.72
C LYS A 183 9.15 -14.06 -5.30
N ASP A 184 10.36 -14.33 -4.83
CA ASP A 184 10.66 -14.83 -3.48
C ASP A 184 10.64 -13.74 -2.41
N ILE A 185 10.69 -12.46 -2.80
CA ILE A 185 10.58 -11.29 -1.90
C ILE A 185 9.17 -10.68 -1.99
N VAL A 186 8.73 -10.34 -3.20
CA VAL A 186 7.37 -9.89 -3.51
C VAL A 186 6.78 -10.89 -4.50
N THR A 187 5.77 -11.66 -4.11
CA THR A 187 5.24 -12.73 -4.97
C THR A 187 4.47 -12.18 -6.16
N SER A 188 3.62 -11.19 -5.89
CA SER A 188 2.84 -10.50 -6.91
C SER A 188 2.56 -9.07 -6.46
N PHE A 189 2.29 -8.20 -7.41
CA PHE A 189 1.99 -6.81 -7.10
C PHE A 189 1.08 -6.16 -8.15
N VAL A 190 0.31 -5.17 -7.73
CA VAL A 190 -0.48 -4.26 -8.57
C VAL A 190 0.10 -2.87 -8.41
N ILE A 191 0.18 -2.11 -9.51
CA ILE A 191 0.58 -0.70 -9.48
C ILE A 191 -0.41 0.17 -10.24
N GLU A 192 -0.64 1.38 -9.73
CA GLU A 192 -1.19 2.49 -10.49
C GLU A 192 -0.08 3.49 -10.80
N MET A 193 0.17 3.74 -12.08
CA MET A 193 1.17 4.72 -12.51
C MET A 193 0.52 6.08 -12.71
N HIS A 194 0.82 7.03 -11.83
CA HIS A 194 0.30 8.40 -11.88
C HIS A 194 1.02 9.25 -12.94
N GLU A 195 0.67 9.08 -14.22
CA GLU A 195 1.39 9.73 -15.34
C GLU A 195 1.42 11.26 -15.30
N TRP A 196 0.47 11.87 -14.58
CA TRP A 196 0.42 13.31 -14.33
C TRP A 196 1.50 13.80 -13.36
N ALA A 197 2.12 12.92 -12.58
CA ALA A 197 3.12 13.30 -11.58
C ALA A 197 4.43 13.75 -12.23
N LYS A 198 5.06 14.77 -11.64
CA LYS A 198 6.35 15.28 -12.10
C LYS A 198 7.44 14.24 -11.86
N LYS A 199 7.84 13.56 -12.92
CA LYS A 199 8.92 12.57 -12.91
C LYS A 199 10.25 13.20 -12.43
N PRO A 200 11.10 12.45 -11.70
CA PRO A 200 12.46 12.89 -11.40
C PRO A 200 13.19 13.33 -12.67
N MET A 201 14.07 14.33 -12.56
CA MET A 201 14.78 14.88 -13.73
C MET A 201 15.50 13.78 -14.51
N GLY A 202 15.17 13.66 -15.81
CA GLY A 202 15.71 12.62 -16.70
C GLY A 202 15.00 11.27 -16.65
N SER A 203 13.99 11.09 -15.80
CA SER A 203 13.17 9.88 -15.78
C SER A 203 12.14 9.90 -16.91
N THR A 204 12.19 8.90 -17.78
CA THR A 204 11.18 8.61 -18.80
C THR A 204 10.38 7.35 -18.46
N LEU A 205 10.45 6.88 -17.20
CA LEU A 205 9.90 5.59 -16.80
C LEU A 205 8.42 5.49 -17.18
N THR A 206 8.09 4.47 -17.96
CA THR A 206 6.72 4.09 -18.30
C THR A 206 6.36 2.77 -17.63
N PHE A 207 5.08 2.40 -17.66
CA PHE A 207 4.63 1.08 -17.23
C PHE A 207 5.33 -0.05 -18.02
N ASP A 208 5.51 0.14 -19.32
CA ASP A 208 6.20 -0.83 -20.17
C ASP A 208 7.69 -0.95 -19.83
N ASP A 209 8.34 0.15 -19.44
CA ASP A 209 9.71 0.11 -18.93
C ASP A 209 9.81 -0.71 -17.65
N VAL A 210 8.88 -0.53 -16.71
CA VAL A 210 8.81 -1.34 -15.47
C VAL A 210 8.69 -2.82 -15.82
N ARG A 211 7.77 -3.18 -16.72
CA ARG A 211 7.59 -4.58 -17.17
C ARG A 211 8.85 -5.13 -17.85
N ASN A 212 9.49 -4.34 -18.71
CA ASN A 212 10.72 -4.72 -19.41
C ASN A 212 11.91 -4.90 -18.45
N MET A 213 12.04 -4.02 -17.45
CA MET A 213 13.09 -4.10 -16.43
C MET A 213 12.87 -5.28 -15.49
N LEU A 214 11.61 -5.56 -15.12
CA LEU A 214 11.21 -6.71 -14.33
C LEU A 214 11.65 -8.02 -15.02
N GLY A 215 11.39 -8.16 -16.32
CA GLY A 215 11.81 -9.34 -17.10
C GLY A 215 13.32 -9.50 -17.30
N LYS A 216 14.11 -8.47 -16.99
CA LYS A 216 15.58 -8.47 -17.09
C LYS A 216 16.27 -8.71 -15.74
N GLN A 217 15.52 -8.91 -14.66
CA GLN A 217 16.10 -9.19 -13.35
C GLN A 217 16.81 -10.55 -13.35
N GLY A 218 17.86 -10.69 -12.54
CA GLY A 218 18.61 -11.95 -12.37
C GLY A 218 17.90 -13.02 -11.53
N CYS A 219 16.57 -12.99 -11.45
CA CYS A 219 15.73 -13.84 -10.61
C CYS A 219 14.40 -14.14 -11.30
N VAL A 220 13.56 -15.00 -10.71
CA VAL A 220 12.18 -15.14 -11.17
C VAL A 220 11.43 -13.84 -10.83
N PRO A 221 10.90 -13.10 -11.81
CA PRO A 221 10.22 -11.83 -11.54
C PRO A 221 8.92 -12.04 -10.77
N SER A 222 8.56 -11.06 -9.94
CA SER A 222 7.21 -10.95 -9.36
C SER A 222 6.14 -10.98 -10.45
N GLU A 223 4.98 -11.52 -10.13
CA GLU A 223 3.83 -11.43 -11.03
C GLU A 223 3.19 -10.04 -10.93
N MET A 224 3.29 -9.27 -12.02
CA MET A 224 2.63 -7.97 -12.14
C MET A 224 1.18 -8.18 -12.58
N VAL A 225 0.24 -7.76 -11.75
CA VAL A 225 -1.19 -7.98 -11.94
C VAL A 225 -1.86 -6.66 -12.36
N TYR A 226 -2.77 -6.73 -13.31
CA TYR A 226 -3.63 -5.61 -13.70
C TYR A 226 -5.03 -5.78 -13.10
N VAL A 227 -5.44 -4.87 -12.22
CA VAL A 227 -6.71 -4.91 -11.50
C VAL A 227 -7.25 -3.49 -11.41
N ASP A 228 -8.56 -3.33 -11.61
CA ASP A 228 -9.29 -2.14 -11.17
C ASP A 228 -9.43 -2.19 -9.64
N ASP A 229 -8.63 -1.38 -8.95
CA ASP A 229 -8.62 -1.28 -7.50
C ASP A 229 -9.51 -0.15 -6.94
N GLU A 230 -10.01 0.73 -7.80
CA GLU A 230 -10.78 1.94 -7.45
C GLU A 230 -12.27 1.70 -7.18
N SER A 231 -12.76 0.49 -7.45
CA SER A 231 -14.10 0.09 -7.01
C SER A 231 -14.27 0.29 -5.49
N TYR A 232 -15.40 0.87 -5.07
CA TYR A 232 -15.68 1.24 -3.67
C TYR A 232 -14.78 2.35 -3.08
N LEU A 233 -14.42 3.37 -3.88
CA LEU A 233 -13.62 4.54 -3.48
C LEU A 233 -13.99 5.15 -2.11
N HIS A 234 -15.28 5.22 -1.78
CA HIS A 234 -15.77 5.82 -0.53
C HIS A 234 -16.01 4.83 0.61
N ASP A 235 -15.64 3.57 0.41
CA ASP A 235 -15.97 2.45 1.28
C ASP A 235 -17.49 2.20 1.41
N VAL A 236 -17.87 1.10 2.05
CA VAL A 236 -19.25 0.87 2.49
C VAL A 236 -19.54 1.62 3.79
N ASN A 237 -20.78 2.07 3.95
CA ASN A 237 -21.26 2.74 5.17
C ASN A 237 -21.62 1.74 6.28
N VAL A 238 -20.67 0.87 6.62
CA VAL A 238 -20.77 -0.12 7.70
C VAL A 238 -19.43 -0.17 8.41
N ASP A 239 -19.45 -0.12 9.73
CA ASP A 239 -18.23 -0.23 10.55
C ASP A 239 -17.56 -1.61 10.34
N PRO A 240 -16.22 -1.70 10.50
CA PRO A 240 -15.52 -2.97 10.48
C PRO A 240 -16.13 -3.93 11.50
N SER A 241 -16.69 -5.04 11.00
CA SER A 241 -17.59 -5.92 11.74
C SER A 241 -16.90 -7.12 12.37
N TRP A 242 -15.66 -7.38 11.95
CA TRP A 242 -14.89 -8.46 12.55
C TRP A 242 -14.61 -8.25 13.99
#